data_AF-A0A0B2SGW5-F1
#
_entry.id   AF-A0A0B2SGW5-F1
#
_cell.length_a   1.000
_cell.length_b   1.000
_cell.length_c   1.000
_cell.angle_alpha   90.00
_cell.angle_beta   90.00
_cell.angle_gamma   90.00
#
_symmetry.space_group_name_H-M   'P 1'
#
loop_
_entity.id
_entity.type
_entity.pdbx_description
1 polymer ?
#
loop_
_entity_poly.entity_id
_entity_poly.type
_entity_poly.pdbx_seq_one_letter_code
_entity_poly.pdbx_strand_id
1 'polypeptide(L)' 'MHNYNFVIVFLSSLVEQPEDVKELRCAGVLSNELGSDKEMENLFNKLNVLLVPETAAFALIRDQIEVHFKSKR' A
#
# COMPACT_ATOMS: atom_id res chain seq x y z
N MET A 1 5.89 5.07 -21.34
CA MET A 1 6.32 4.36 -20.11
C MET A 1 5.60 4.97 -18.91
N HIS A 2 4.36 4.56 -18.58
CA HIS A 2 3.61 5.23 -17.48
C HIS A 2 2.70 4.33 -16.61
N ASN A 3 2.70 3.00 -16.75
CA ASN A 3 1.74 2.17 -16.00
C ASN A 3 2.25 1.64 -14.65
N TYR A 4 3.56 1.61 -14.40
CA TYR A 4 4.11 1.06 -13.15
C TYR A 4 4.01 2.02 -11.97
N ASN A 5 3.98 3.34 -12.21
CA ASN A 5 3.84 4.32 -11.14
C ASN A 5 2.48 4.20 -10.43
N PHE A 6 1.40 3.89 -11.16
CA PHE A 6 0.06 3.81 -10.59
C PHE A 6 -0.06 2.69 -9.55
N VAL A 7 0.47 1.50 -9.85
CA VAL A 7 0.40 0.34 -8.95
C VAL A 7 1.25 0.58 -7.70
N ILE A 8 2.44 1.15 -7.86
CA ILE A 8 3.34 1.41 -6.73
C ILE A 8 2.73 2.50 -5.83
N VAL A 9 2.22 3.61 -6.37
CA VAL A 9 1.56 4.66 -5.57
C VAL A 9 0.39 4.10 -4.78
N PHE A 10 -0.46 3.29 -5.42
CA PHE A 10 -1.59 2.68 -4.74
C PHE A 10 -1.15 1.75 -3.60
N LEU A 11 -0.18 0.86 -3.84
CA LEU A 11 0.34 -0.03 -2.80
C LEU A 11 1.02 0.74 -1.67
N SER A 12 1.78 1.80 -1.97
CA SER A 12 2.38 2.65 -0.95
C SER A 12 1.35 3.41 -0.10
N SER A 13 0.14 3.66 -0.64
CA SER A 13 -0.96 4.30 0.11
C SER A 13 -1.68 3.35 1.08
N LEU A 14 -1.45 2.04 0.96
CA LEU A 14 -2.02 1.00 1.83
C LEU A 14 -1.08 0.62 2.98
N VAL A 15 0.16 1.10 2.99
CA VAL A 15 1.20 0.72 3.96
C VAL A 15 1.53 1.94 4.81
N GLU A 16 0.96 2.00 6.01
CA GLU A 16 1.25 3.04 7.01
C GLU A 16 2.09 2.49 8.18
N GLN A 17 1.97 1.20 8.47
CA GLN A 17 2.71 0.50 9.53
C GLN A 17 3.10 -0.94 9.11
N PRO A 18 4.04 -1.59 9.82
CA PRO A 18 4.48 -2.95 9.50
C PRO A 18 3.35 -3.99 9.47
N GLU A 19 2.31 -3.80 10.27
CA GLU A 19 1.13 -4.67 10.32
C GLU A 19 0.38 -4.67 8.98
N ASP A 20 0.32 -3.55 8.26
CA ASP A 20 -0.33 -3.47 6.96
C ASP A 20 0.42 -4.32 5.92
N VAL A 21 1.76 -4.29 5.95
CA VAL A 21 2.61 -5.14 5.10
C VAL A 21 2.31 -6.61 5.37
N LYS A 22 2.18 -6.99 6.65
CA LYS A 22 1.85 -8.35 7.05
C LYS A 22 0.47 -8.76 6.52
N GLU A 23 -0.55 -7.90 6.64
CA GLU A 23 -1.89 -8.19 6.12
C GLU A 23 -1.88 -8.36 4.60
N LEU A 24 -1.22 -7.47 3.86
CA LEU A 24 -1.09 -7.57 2.41
C LEU A 24 -0.35 -8.83 1.95
N ARG A 25 0.68 -9.24 2.71
CA ARG A 25 1.41 -10.49 2.47
C ARG A 25 0.55 -11.72 2.75
N CYS A 26 -0.17 -11.74 3.87
CA CYS A 26 -1.09 -12.82 4.20
C CYS A 26 -2.24 -12.95 3.17
N ALA A 27 -2.67 -11.84 2.57
CA ALA A 27 -3.66 -11.82 1.49
C ALA A 27 -3.08 -12.20 0.11
N GLY A 28 -1.76 -12.41 -0.02
CA GLY A 28 -1.10 -12.72 -1.28
C GLY A 28 -1.01 -11.54 -2.26
N VAL A 29 -1.29 -10.32 -1.79
CA VAL A 29 -1.19 -9.07 -2.58
C VAL A 29 0.27 -8.63 -2.73
N LEU A 30 1.09 -8.93 -1.71
CA LEU A 30 2.48 -8.52 -1.63
C LEU A 30 3.41 -9.71 -1.32
N SER A 31 4.54 -9.79 -2.01
CA SER A 31 5.66 -10.67 -1.62
C SER A 31 6.76 -9.82 -1.00
N ASN A 32 7.24 -10.21 0.18
CA ASN A 32 8.32 -9.51 0.88
C ASN A 32 9.63 -10.28 0.68
N GLU A 33 10.51 -9.76 -0.17
CA GLU A 33 11.86 -10.29 -0.40
C GLU A 33 12.95 -9.47 0.33
N LEU A 34 12.57 -8.40 1.03
CA LEU A 34 13.48 -7.49 1.73
C LEU A 34 13.84 -7.98 3.15
N GLY A 35 13.19 -9.03 3.63
CA GLY A 35 13.39 -9.57 4.97
C GLY A 35 12.17 -9.30 5.85
N SER A 36 12.26 -8.31 6.74
CA SER A 36 11.20 -8.00 7.70
C SER A 36 10.09 -7.13 7.12
N ASP A 37 8.89 -7.21 7.70
CA ASP A 37 7.75 -6.36 7.30
C ASP A 37 8.06 -4.86 7.55
N LYS A 38 8.92 -4.55 8.53
CA LYS A 38 9.43 -3.20 8.80
C LYS A 38 10.38 -2.67 7.73
N GLU A 39 11.23 -3.52 7.16
CA GLU A 39 12.12 -3.10 6.07
C GLU A 39 11.32 -2.78 4.80
N MET A 40 10.26 -3.54 4.56
CA MET A 40 9.33 -3.28 3.46
C MET A 40 8.53 -1.98 3.66
N GLU A 41 8.00 -1.73 4.86
CA GLU A 41 7.31 -0.49 5.21
C GLU A 41 8.21 0.74 5.01
N ASN A 42 9.47 0.67 5.45
CA ASN A 42 10.45 1.75 5.21
C ASN A 42 10.71 2.01 3.72
N LEU A 43 10.65 0.99 2.86
CA LEU A 43 10.75 1.18 1.41
C LEU A 43 9.54 1.97 0.89
N PHE A 44 8.32 1.57 1.28
CA PHE A 44 7.10 2.26 0.86
C PHE A 44 7.07 3.73 1.32
N ASN A 45 7.52 4.02 2.54
CA ASN A 45 7.65 5.40 3.02
C ASN A 45 8.62 6.24 2.17
N LYS A 46 9.76 5.67 1.79
CA LYS A 46 10.72 6.34 0.90
C LYS A 46 10.13 6.56 -0.50
N LEU A 47 9.37 5.58 -1.00
CA LEU A 47 8.67 5.70 -2.27
C LEU A 47 7.58 6.78 -2.22
N ASN A 48 6.84 6.92 -1.10
CA ASN A 48 5.85 7.98 -0.92
C ASN A 48 6.45 9.40 -1.05
N VAL A 49 7.72 9.60 -0.65
CA VAL A 49 8.44 10.88 -0.83
C VAL A 49 8.83 11.11 -2.29
N LEU A 50 9.09 10.05 -3.05
CA LEU A 50 9.56 10.10 -4.43
C LEU A 50 8.42 10.11 -5.47
N LEU A 51 7.25 9.63 -5.08
CA LEU A 51 6.08 9.51 -5.93
C LEU A 51 5.16 10.72 -5.77
N VAL A 52 4.55 11.14 -6.89
CA VAL A 52 3.61 12.28 -6.97
C VAL A 52 2.55 12.16 -5.86
N PRO A 53 2.11 13.28 -5.22
CA PRO A 53 1.14 13.23 -4.14
C PRO A 53 -0.09 12.40 -4.53
N GLU A 54 -0.54 11.60 -3.56
CA GLU A 54 -1.74 10.79 -3.66
C GLU A 54 -2.86 11.56 -4.36
N THR A 55 -3.33 11.04 -5.49
CA THR A 55 -4.46 11.66 -6.19
C THR A 55 -5.75 11.37 -5.41
N ALA A 56 -6.72 12.29 -5.48
CA ALA A 56 -8.03 12.10 -4.82
C ALA A 56 -8.73 10.79 -5.22
N ALA A 57 -8.42 10.23 -6.40
CA ALA A 57 -8.93 8.95 -6.84
C ALA A 57 -8.42 7.77 -5.99
N PHE A 58 -7.16 7.81 -5.54
CA PHE A 58 -6.59 6.76 -4.68
C PHE A 58 -7.19 6.77 -3.28
N ALA A 59 -7.31 7.97 -2.70
CA ALA A 59 -7.96 8.13 -1.41
C ALA A 59 -9.38 7.55 -1.42
N LEU A 60 -10.15 7.88 -2.46
CA LEU A 60 -11.52 7.40 -2.63
C LEU A 60 -11.60 5.87 -2.79
N ILE A 61 -10.65 5.24 -3.51
CA ILE A 61 -10.61 3.78 -3.65
C ILE A 61 -10.21 3.12 -2.31
N ARG A 62 -9.22 3.65 -1.60
CA ARG A 62 -8.81 3.15 -0.27
C ARG A 62 -9.97 3.21 0.71
N ASP A 63 -10.67 4.34 0.78
CA ASP A 63 -11.81 4.52 1.69
C ASP A 63 -12.93 3.51 1.39
N GLN A 64 -13.20 3.22 0.12
CA GLN A 64 -14.17 2.19 -0.28
C GLN A 64 -13.76 0.79 0.15
N ILE A 65 -12.47 0.46 0.00
CA ILE A 65 -11.93 -0.83 0.46
C ILE A 65 -12.08 -0.95 1.97
N GLU A 66 -11.72 0.09 2.73
CA GLU A 66 -11.81 0.08 4.18
C GLU A 66 -13.26 -0.06 4.67
N VAL A 67 -14.20 0.66 4.05
CA VAL A 67 -15.65 0.51 4.34
C VAL A 67 -16.11 -0.93 4.06
N HIS A 68 -15.69 -1.52 2.94
CA HIS A 68 -16.04 -2.90 2.60
C HIS A 68 -15.53 -3.89 3.66
N PHE A 69 -14.26 -3.77 4.06
CA PHE A 69 -13.67 -4.64 5.09
C PHE A 69 -14.37 -4.48 6.44
N LYS A 70 -14.62 -3.25 6.88
CA LYS A 70 -15.34 -2.98 8.14
C LYS A 70 -16.76 -3.54 8.13
N SER A 71 -17.44 -3.53 6.98
CA SER A 71 -18.80 -4.07 6.83
C SER A 71 -18.89 -5.60 6.85
N LYS A 72 -17.76 -6.29 6.63
CA LYS A 72 -17.67 -7.76 6.59
C LYS A 72 -17.07 -8.37 7.86
N ARG A 73 -16.76 -7.56 8.86
CA ARG A 73 -16.25 -7.97 10.17
C ARG A 73 -17.37 -8.27 11.15
#